data_AF-A0AAD9W747-F1
#
_entry.id   AF-A0AAD9W747-F1
#
_cell.length_a   1.000
_cell.length_b   1.000
_cell.length_c   1.000
_cell.angle_alpha   90.00
_cell.angle_beta   90.00
_cell.angle_gamma   90.00
#
_symmetry.space_group_name_H-M   'P 1'
#
loop_
_entity.id
_entity.type
_entity.pdbx_description
1 polymer ?
#
loop_
_entity_poly.entity_id
_entity_poly.type
_entity_poly.pdbx_seq_one_letter_code
_entity_poly.pdbx_strand_id
1 'polypeptide(L)'
;MARRQDNMISLGPLPGAEVVRLLVGPSQREFTVHKKLLCASSSFFRYSLENVDSVPSSPDSELSMSSGAHHDRILWLSEECPEMMDLFILWLYRRNSFRSLLEQMISTVAVPITPANKAKIQASRRALHWNIVKLHMFAAVIRLSALQDITMDAIQDMYLRCDWDVSIPFVRHLYEECSREQSFRLRKWTVAMLAWTLSNGGGDPLSYNELFAEFPELGGDYTKHMEKMVDSRANICVKNPQLRLPRNRLKNDERNFGFRQCSFHSHRSTVGEGRCPYAVEQQSVMSPVTEKGFEVMSPQTSPVEAKGSSSRHRPSHSRLKSRGSAIWTVPESADET
;
A
#
# COMPACT_ATOMS: atom_id res chain seq x y z
N MET A 1 -27.44 27.65 -2.79
CA MET A 1 -27.05 26.56 -1.89
C MET A 1 -27.54 25.24 -2.47
N ALA A 2 -26.70 24.54 -3.23
CA ALA A 2 -27.02 23.25 -3.83
C ALA A 2 -26.13 22.18 -3.20
N ARG A 3 -26.73 21.21 -2.51
CA ARG A 3 -26.05 20.05 -1.93
C ARG A 3 -25.39 19.24 -3.06
N ARG A 4 -24.06 19.11 -3.03
CA ARG A 4 -23.35 18.09 -3.79
C ARG A 4 -23.76 16.73 -3.24
N GLN A 5 -24.35 15.89 -4.08
CA GLN A 5 -24.45 14.45 -3.82
C GLN A 5 -23.06 13.85 -4.04
N ASP A 6 -22.42 13.45 -2.96
CA ASP A 6 -21.20 12.66 -3.01
C ASP A 6 -21.52 11.27 -3.58
N ASN A 7 -20.78 10.87 -4.61
CA ASN A 7 -20.81 9.53 -5.19
C ASN A 7 -20.17 8.54 -4.21
N MET A 8 -20.94 8.17 -3.18
CA MET A 8 -20.61 7.08 -2.27
C MET A 8 -20.86 5.76 -3.00
N ILE A 9 -19.88 4.86 -2.98
CA ILE A 9 -20.06 3.48 -3.44
C ILE A 9 -21.05 2.82 -2.46
N SER A 10 -22.34 2.87 -2.78
CA SER A 10 -23.39 2.19 -2.01
C SER A 10 -23.30 0.69 -2.29
N LEU A 11 -22.50 -0.01 -1.49
CA LEU A 11 -22.61 -1.46 -1.35
C LEU A 11 -23.87 -1.70 -0.50
N GLY A 12 -25.02 -1.87 -1.15
CA GLY A 12 -26.31 -2.03 -0.48
C GLY A 12 -26.27 -3.12 0.60
N PRO A 13 -27.05 -2.97 1.69
CA PRO A 13 -27.02 -3.90 2.81
C PRO A 13 -27.46 -5.29 2.37
N LEU A 14 -26.61 -6.29 2.60
CA LEU A 14 -27.01 -7.69 2.54
C LEU A 14 -28.00 -7.95 3.69
N PRO A 15 -29.23 -8.43 3.42
CA PRO A 15 -30.21 -8.70 4.47
C PRO A 15 -29.64 -9.65 5.52
N GLY A 16 -29.59 -9.21 6.79
CA GLY A 16 -29.08 -10.00 7.92
C GLY A 16 -27.58 -9.88 8.21
N ALA A 17 -26.82 -9.07 7.47
CA ALA A 17 -25.40 -8.87 7.74
C ALA A 17 -25.19 -7.78 8.81
N GLU A 18 -24.59 -8.13 9.95
CA GLU A 18 -24.27 -7.19 11.02
C GLU A 18 -23.27 -6.13 10.54
N VAL A 19 -23.65 -4.86 10.66
CA VAL A 19 -22.83 -3.69 10.30
C VAL A 19 -22.39 -2.93 11.54
N VAL A 20 -21.27 -2.23 11.42
CA VAL A 20 -20.67 -1.34 12.42
C VAL A 20 -20.52 0.04 11.80
N ARG A 21 -20.79 1.08 12.57
CA ARG A 21 -20.53 2.48 12.22
C ARG A 21 -19.15 2.88 12.72
N LEU A 22 -18.29 3.32 11.81
CA LEU A 22 -17.00 3.91 12.13
C LEU A 22 -17.14 5.42 12.01
N LEU A 23 -16.86 6.16 13.07
CA LEU A 23 -16.70 7.61 13.03
C LEU A 23 -15.21 7.91 12.91
N VAL A 24 -14.80 8.69 11.91
CA VAL A 24 -13.38 8.93 11.63
C VAL A 24 -13.07 10.42 11.61
N GLY A 25 -11.97 10.76 12.29
CA GLY A 25 -11.45 12.11 12.36
C GLY A 25 -12.27 13.06 13.25
N PRO A 26 -11.82 14.33 13.35
CA PRO A 26 -12.51 15.36 14.14
C PRO A 26 -13.92 15.67 13.64
N SER A 27 -14.15 15.56 12.32
CA SER A 27 -15.45 15.76 11.69
C SER A 27 -16.40 14.57 11.85
N GLN A 28 -15.94 13.47 12.47
CA GLN A 28 -16.70 12.25 12.69
C GLN A 28 -17.37 11.73 11.40
N ARG A 29 -16.63 11.77 10.27
CA ARG A 29 -17.18 11.23 9.00
C ARG A 29 -17.54 9.77 9.23
N GLU A 30 -18.79 9.44 8.93
CA GLU A 30 -19.35 8.12 9.18
C GLU A 30 -19.09 7.15 8.03
N PHE A 31 -18.70 5.94 8.39
CA PHE A 31 -18.55 4.81 7.48
C PHE A 31 -19.30 3.59 8.01
N THR A 32 -20.05 2.92 7.14
CA THR A 32 -20.74 1.67 7.49
C THR A 32 -19.97 0.47 6.95
N VAL A 33 -19.56 -0.44 7.83
CA VAL A 33 -18.72 -1.59 7.46
C VAL A 33 -19.29 -2.88 8.02
N HIS A 34 -19.25 -3.97 7.24
CA HIS A 34 -19.65 -5.29 7.72
C HIS A 34 -18.75 -5.76 8.87
N LYS A 35 -19.33 -5.98 10.06
CA LYS A 35 -18.60 -6.37 11.28
C LYS A 35 -17.72 -7.60 11.07
N LYS A 36 -18.29 -8.63 10.44
CA LYS A 36 -17.58 -9.89 10.19
C LYS A 36 -16.31 -9.66 9.38
N LEU A 37 -16.38 -8.78 8.37
CA LEU A 37 -15.25 -8.47 7.50
C LEU A 37 -14.17 -7.68 8.25
N LEU A 38 -14.59 -6.69 9.05
CA LEU A 38 -13.72 -5.85 9.87
C LEU A 38 -13.00 -6.68 10.95
N CYS A 39 -13.73 -7.46 11.75
CA CYS A 39 -13.17 -8.34 12.78
C CYS A 39 -12.34 -9.50 12.21
N ALA A 40 -12.66 -10.00 11.01
CA ALA A 40 -11.82 -10.99 10.34
C ALA A 40 -10.51 -10.38 9.81
N SER A 41 -10.45 -9.06 9.63
CA SER A 41 -9.25 -8.39 9.15
C SER A 41 -8.21 -8.20 10.27
N SER A 42 -8.62 -7.70 11.45
CA SER A 42 -7.69 -7.39 12.53
C SER A 42 -8.29 -7.71 13.90
N SER A 43 -7.43 -8.20 14.81
CA SER A 43 -7.78 -8.39 16.22
C SER A 43 -8.06 -7.08 16.94
N PHE A 44 -7.49 -5.97 16.46
CA PHE A 44 -7.78 -4.63 16.98
C PHE A 44 -9.28 -4.37 16.97
N PHE A 45 -9.92 -4.46 15.80
CA PHE A 45 -11.36 -4.18 15.70
C PHE A 45 -12.22 -5.17 16.47
N ARG A 46 -11.81 -6.44 16.54
CA ARG A 46 -12.53 -7.44 17.34
C ARG A 46 -12.56 -7.02 18.81
N TYR A 47 -11.39 -6.72 19.36
CA TYR A 47 -11.24 -6.29 20.74
C TYR A 47 -11.93 -4.94 21.02
N SER A 48 -11.76 -3.96 20.13
CA SER A 48 -12.41 -2.64 20.27
C SER A 48 -13.93 -2.76 20.31
N LEU A 49 -14.52 -3.62 19.47
CA LEU A 49 -15.98 -3.80 19.42
C LEU A 49 -16.51 -4.62 20.60
N GLU A 50 -15.75 -5.58 21.13
CA GLU A 50 -16.10 -6.32 22.36
C GLU A 50 -16.06 -5.42 23.61
N ASN A 51 -15.12 -4.48 23.68
CA ASN A 51 -15.05 -3.52 24.77
C ASN A 51 -16.18 -2.50 24.75
N VAL A 52 -16.63 -2.09 23.55
CA VAL A 52 -17.81 -1.22 23.41
C VAL A 52 -19.08 -1.92 23.92
N ASP A 53 -19.19 -3.24 23.74
CA ASP A 53 -20.32 -4.05 24.24
C ASP A 53 -20.30 -4.21 25.78
N SER A 54 -19.18 -3.95 26.44
CA SER A 54 -18.97 -4.24 27.87
C SER A 54 -19.31 -3.07 28.81
N VAL A 55 -19.66 -1.89 28.27
CA VAL A 55 -20.13 -0.77 29.11
C VAL A 55 -21.57 -1.08 29.54
N PRO A 56 -21.85 -1.24 30.85
CA PRO A 56 -23.21 -1.48 31.31
C PRO A 56 -24.07 -0.29 30.88
N SER A 57 -25.05 -0.56 30.02
CA SER A 57 -26.14 0.38 29.81
C SER A 57 -26.77 0.64 31.18
N SER A 58 -26.98 1.92 31.50
CA SER A 58 -27.55 2.40 32.77
C SER A 58 -28.68 1.49 33.29
N PRO A 59 -28.77 1.21 34.60
CA PRO A 59 -29.71 0.22 35.16
C PRO A 59 -31.21 0.54 34.99
N ASP A 60 -31.57 1.62 34.31
CA ASP A 60 -32.97 2.04 34.10
C ASP A 60 -33.61 1.51 32.80
N SER A 61 -32.98 0.57 32.08
CA SER A 61 -33.54 -0.05 30.87
C SER A 61 -33.98 -1.50 31.08
N GLU A 62 -34.83 -1.75 32.06
CA GLU A 62 -35.46 -3.08 32.29
C GLU A 62 -36.71 -3.34 31.41
N LEU A 63 -37.00 -2.52 30.40
CA LEU A 63 -38.16 -2.71 29.51
C LEU A 63 -37.76 -2.66 28.03
N SER A 64 -37.03 -3.67 27.56
CA SER A 64 -36.95 -3.99 26.13
C SER A 64 -36.72 -5.48 25.89
N MET A 65 -37.61 -6.31 26.44
CA MET A 65 -37.84 -7.67 25.96
C MET A 65 -38.86 -7.62 24.81
N SER A 66 -38.45 -7.16 23.62
CA SER A 66 -39.08 -7.45 22.30
C SER A 66 -38.68 -6.43 21.23
N SER A 67 -37.51 -6.61 20.62
CA SER A 67 -37.27 -6.31 19.20
C SER A 67 -35.82 -6.68 18.89
N GLY A 68 -35.57 -7.29 17.74
CA GLY A 68 -34.22 -7.57 17.23
C GLY A 68 -33.47 -6.29 16.85
N ALA A 69 -33.32 -5.38 17.81
CA ALA A 69 -32.60 -4.13 17.65
C ALA A 69 -31.12 -4.45 17.49
N HIS A 70 -30.66 -4.38 16.24
CA HIS A 70 -29.24 -4.28 15.92
C HIS A 70 -28.66 -3.18 16.81
N HIS A 71 -27.94 -3.56 17.87
CA HIS A 71 -27.17 -2.60 18.65
C HIS A 71 -26.24 -1.88 17.67
N ASP A 72 -26.47 -0.60 17.49
CA ASP A 72 -25.75 0.22 16.55
C ASP A 72 -24.33 0.41 17.11
N ARG A 73 -23.42 -0.47 16.70
CA ARG A 73 -22.04 -0.51 17.21
C ARG A 73 -21.28 0.64 16.57
N ILE A 74 -20.91 1.62 17.38
CA ILE A 74 -20.16 2.79 16.95
C ILE A 74 -18.73 2.67 17.46
N LEU A 75 -17.75 2.73 16.55
CA LEU A 75 -16.33 2.83 16.88
C LEU A 75 -15.81 4.19 16.40
N TRP A 76 -15.22 4.96 17.30
CA TRP A 76 -14.63 6.26 16.98
C TRP A 76 -13.12 6.17 16.85
N LEU A 77 -12.60 6.63 15.70
CA LEU A 77 -11.18 6.72 15.37
C LEU A 77 -10.82 8.21 15.19
N SER A 78 -10.64 8.91 16.31
CA SER A 78 -10.49 10.37 16.35
C SER A 78 -9.24 10.89 15.63
N GLU A 79 -8.13 10.15 15.73
CA GLU A 79 -6.84 10.54 15.16
C GLU A 79 -6.68 10.17 13.68
N GLU A 80 -7.61 9.39 13.14
CA GLU A 80 -7.51 8.86 11.79
C GLU A 80 -8.13 9.81 10.75
N CYS A 81 -7.55 9.79 9.55
CA CYS A 81 -8.00 10.63 8.43
C CYS A 81 -9.12 9.92 7.63
N PRO A 82 -10.26 10.58 7.34
CA PRO A 82 -11.35 9.97 6.58
C PRO A 82 -10.94 9.49 5.18
N GLU A 83 -10.10 10.24 4.47
CA GLU A 83 -9.63 9.90 3.13
C GLU A 83 -8.68 8.68 3.15
N MET A 84 -7.95 8.48 4.24
CA MET A 84 -7.19 7.25 4.47
C MET A 84 -8.14 6.07 4.73
N MET A 85 -9.21 6.29 5.50
CA MET A 85 -10.21 5.27 5.78
C MET A 85 -10.93 4.79 4.51
N ASP A 86 -11.19 5.69 3.55
CA ASP A 86 -11.69 5.30 2.22
C ASP A 86 -10.80 4.25 1.55
N LEU A 87 -9.48 4.43 1.60
CA LEU A 87 -8.53 3.45 1.07
C LEU A 87 -8.53 2.14 1.89
N PHE A 88 -8.63 2.22 3.21
CA PHE A 88 -8.73 1.03 4.06
C PHE A 88 -9.99 0.22 3.75
N ILE A 89 -11.14 0.87 3.62
CA ILE A 89 -12.41 0.23 3.27
C ILE A 89 -12.34 -0.35 1.87
N LEU A 90 -11.76 0.38 0.91
CA LEU A 90 -11.53 -0.14 -0.43
C LEU A 90 -10.68 -1.41 -0.39
N TRP A 91 -9.59 -1.43 0.38
CA TRP A 91 -8.79 -2.64 0.59
C TRP A 91 -9.62 -3.76 1.22
N LEU A 92 -10.41 -3.44 2.24
CA LEU A 92 -11.20 -4.41 3.00
C LEU A 92 -12.17 -5.18 2.10
N TYR A 93 -12.87 -4.48 1.20
CA TYR A 93 -13.84 -5.09 0.28
C TYR A 93 -13.21 -5.61 -1.02
N ARG A 94 -12.07 -5.08 -1.45
CA ARG A 94 -11.46 -5.36 -2.76
C ARG A 94 -10.04 -5.90 -2.65
N ARG A 95 -9.74 -6.69 -1.62
CA ARG A 95 -8.39 -7.20 -1.27
C ARG A 95 -7.56 -7.65 -2.47
N ASN A 96 -8.10 -8.52 -3.31
CA ASN A 96 -7.37 -9.10 -4.45
C ASN A 96 -7.08 -8.10 -5.57
N SER A 97 -7.92 -7.08 -5.72
CA SER A 97 -7.75 -6.03 -6.74
C SER A 97 -7.12 -4.74 -6.19
N PHE A 98 -6.94 -4.62 -4.86
CA PHE A 98 -6.54 -3.37 -4.23
C PHE A 98 -5.20 -2.84 -4.76
N ARG A 99 -4.20 -3.71 -4.92
CA ARG A 99 -2.91 -3.34 -5.53
C ARG A 99 -3.09 -2.74 -6.92
N SER A 100 -3.89 -3.38 -7.77
CA SER A 100 -4.15 -2.89 -9.14
C SER A 100 -4.94 -1.58 -9.17
N LEU A 101 -5.82 -1.35 -8.19
CA LEU A 101 -6.57 -0.11 -8.05
C LEU A 101 -5.65 1.02 -7.60
N LEU A 102 -4.80 0.77 -6.61
CA LEU A 102 -3.84 1.75 -6.10
C LEU A 102 -2.81 2.15 -7.19
N GLU A 103 -2.35 1.17 -7.96
CA GLU A 103 -1.52 1.36 -9.15
C GLU A 103 -2.19 2.25 -10.21
N GLN A 104 -3.50 2.07 -10.45
CA GLN A 104 -4.27 2.96 -11.33
C GLN A 104 -4.36 4.37 -10.75
N MET A 105 -4.63 4.52 -9.44
CA MET A 105 -4.68 5.82 -8.76
C MET A 105 -3.34 6.56 -8.84
N ILE A 106 -2.22 5.86 -8.68
CA ILE A 106 -0.89 6.45 -8.86
C ILE A 106 -0.71 6.87 -10.31
N SER A 107 -1.09 6.03 -11.27
CA SER A 107 -0.96 6.34 -12.70
C SER A 107 -1.76 7.57 -13.13
N THR A 108 -2.91 7.86 -12.50
CA THR A 108 -3.70 9.06 -12.82
C THR A 108 -3.08 10.35 -12.30
N VAL A 109 -2.31 10.29 -11.20
CA VAL A 109 -1.64 11.47 -10.62
C VAL A 109 -0.19 11.62 -11.08
N ALA A 110 0.47 10.52 -11.48
CA ALA A 110 1.84 10.49 -11.98
C ALA A 110 1.94 10.93 -13.46
N VAL A 111 1.11 11.89 -13.88
CA VAL A 111 1.13 12.46 -15.22
C VAL A 111 2.03 13.70 -15.27
N PRO A 112 2.63 14.05 -16.43
CA PRO A 112 3.43 15.27 -16.56
C PRO A 112 2.65 16.53 -16.15
N ILE A 113 3.33 17.40 -15.41
CA ILE A 113 2.76 18.67 -14.97
C ILE A 113 2.86 19.67 -16.13
N THR A 114 1.73 20.30 -16.44
CA THR A 114 1.61 21.43 -17.37
C THR A 114 1.11 22.66 -16.59
N PRO A 115 1.35 23.88 -17.08
CA PRO A 115 0.84 25.09 -16.42
C PRO A 115 -0.67 25.03 -16.13
N ALA A 116 -1.46 24.45 -17.03
CA ALA A 116 -2.91 24.34 -16.91
C ALA A 116 -3.39 23.34 -15.85
N ASN A 117 -2.60 22.30 -15.53
CA ASN A 117 -2.99 21.25 -14.58
C ASN A 117 -2.17 21.26 -13.27
N LYS A 118 -1.16 22.14 -13.17
CA LYS A 118 -0.17 22.14 -12.08
C LYS A 118 -0.79 22.08 -10.70
N ALA A 119 -1.65 23.04 -10.35
CA ALA A 119 -2.25 23.12 -9.02
C ALA A 119 -3.06 21.84 -8.70
N LYS A 120 -3.92 21.41 -9.63
CA LYS A 120 -4.76 20.23 -9.46
C LYS A 120 -3.95 18.94 -9.31
N ILE A 121 -2.95 18.73 -10.16
CA ILE A 121 -2.11 17.52 -10.11
C ILE A 121 -1.25 17.53 -8.86
N GLN A 122 -0.66 18.66 -8.47
CA GLN A 122 0.12 18.76 -7.24
C GLN A 122 -0.74 18.49 -6.00
N ALA A 123 -1.95 19.07 -5.92
CA ALA A 123 -2.89 18.78 -4.84
C ALA A 123 -3.27 17.29 -4.80
N SER A 124 -3.60 16.69 -5.95
CA SER A 124 -3.98 15.27 -6.04
C SER A 124 -2.82 14.34 -5.66
N ARG A 125 -1.60 14.66 -6.09
CA ARG A 125 -0.38 13.94 -5.73
C ARG A 125 -0.12 14.03 -4.23
N ARG A 126 -0.18 15.21 -3.63
CA ARG A 126 0.02 15.39 -2.18
C ARG A 126 -1.04 14.64 -1.37
N ALA A 127 -2.31 14.76 -1.75
CA ALA A 127 -3.41 14.07 -1.10
C ALA A 127 -3.23 12.54 -1.16
N LEU A 128 -2.99 11.98 -2.35
CA LEU A 128 -2.79 10.54 -2.49
C LEU A 128 -1.56 10.06 -1.72
N HIS A 129 -0.44 10.79 -1.79
CA HIS A 129 0.77 10.47 -1.03
C HIS A 129 0.48 10.36 0.47
N TRP A 130 -0.13 11.39 1.06
CA TRP A 130 -0.42 11.39 2.49
C TRP A 130 -1.45 10.36 2.89
N ASN A 131 -2.45 10.09 2.07
CA ASN A 131 -3.44 9.04 2.34
C ASN A 131 -2.78 7.64 2.36
N ILE A 132 -1.83 7.36 1.46
CA ILE A 132 -1.09 6.08 1.46
C ILE A 132 -0.13 5.99 2.65
N VAL A 133 0.55 7.09 3.01
CA VAL A 133 1.42 7.16 4.20
C VAL A 133 0.61 6.90 5.47
N LYS A 134 -0.52 7.60 5.67
CA LYS A 134 -1.41 7.39 6.80
C LYS A 134 -1.97 5.96 6.81
N LEU A 135 -2.32 5.40 5.66
CA LEU A 135 -2.76 4.01 5.57
C LEU A 135 -1.67 3.02 5.97
N HIS A 136 -0.41 3.31 5.65
CA HIS A 136 0.74 2.53 6.09
C HIS A 136 0.89 2.56 7.62
N MET A 137 0.80 3.74 8.23
CA MET A 137 0.87 3.89 9.69
C MET A 137 -0.31 3.21 10.38
N PHE A 138 -1.52 3.43 9.88
CA PHE A 138 -2.72 2.78 10.39
C PHE A 138 -2.59 1.26 10.33
N ALA A 139 -2.15 0.71 9.19
CA ALA A 139 -1.90 -0.72 9.05
C ALA A 139 -0.86 -1.25 10.05
N ALA A 140 0.14 -0.44 10.44
CA ALA A 140 1.07 -0.78 11.51
C ALA A 140 0.36 -0.89 12.87
N VAL A 141 -0.45 0.12 13.22
CA VAL A 141 -1.22 0.19 14.47
C VAL A 141 -2.14 -1.02 14.62
N ILE A 142 -2.92 -1.32 13.58
CA ILE A 142 -3.86 -2.44 13.59
C ILE A 142 -3.22 -3.78 13.18
N ARG A 143 -1.88 -3.82 13.11
CA ARG A 143 -1.04 -5.01 12.85
C ARG A 143 -1.34 -5.76 11.54
N LEU A 144 -1.78 -5.05 10.51
CA LEU A 144 -2.01 -5.58 9.17
C LEU A 144 -0.75 -5.53 8.30
N SER A 145 0.19 -6.46 8.53
CA SER A 145 1.46 -6.49 7.80
C SER A 145 1.29 -6.55 6.27
N ALA A 146 0.30 -7.30 5.76
CA ALA A 146 0.06 -7.41 4.33
C ALA A 146 -0.40 -6.08 3.69
N LEU A 147 -1.23 -5.30 4.40
CA LEU A 147 -1.63 -3.98 3.95
C LEU A 147 -0.45 -3.01 4.03
N GLN A 148 0.33 -3.07 5.11
CA GLN A 148 1.54 -2.27 5.29
C GLN A 148 2.58 -2.52 4.19
N ASP A 149 2.73 -3.77 3.72
CA ASP A 149 3.60 -4.13 2.59
C ASP A 149 3.07 -3.53 1.26
N ILE A 150 1.76 -3.59 1.02
CA ILE A 150 1.14 -3.02 -0.18
C ILE A 150 1.30 -1.50 -0.23
N THR A 151 1.10 -0.81 0.89
CA THR A 151 1.25 0.65 0.96
C THR A 151 2.71 1.07 0.87
N MET A 152 3.64 0.32 1.46
CA MET A 152 5.08 0.56 1.28
C MET A 152 5.46 0.49 -0.21
N ASP A 153 4.94 -0.51 -0.94
CA ASP A 153 5.17 -0.61 -2.36
C ASP A 153 4.60 0.61 -3.11
N ALA A 154 3.37 0.99 -2.81
CA ALA A 154 2.72 2.14 -3.45
C ALA A 154 3.48 3.45 -3.22
N ILE A 155 4.05 3.66 -2.03
CA ILE A 155 4.90 4.81 -1.73
C ILE A 155 6.15 4.80 -2.61
N GLN A 156 6.86 3.68 -2.68
CA GLN A 156 8.05 3.57 -3.54
C GLN A 156 7.72 3.83 -5.01
N ASP A 157 6.60 3.29 -5.52
CA ASP A 157 6.17 3.50 -6.91
C ASP A 157 5.82 4.97 -7.18
N MET A 158 5.19 5.63 -6.21
CA MET A 158 4.82 7.04 -6.35
C MET A 158 6.04 7.94 -6.40
N TYR A 159 7.04 7.70 -5.54
CA TYR A 159 8.30 8.45 -5.56
C TYR A 159 9.09 8.20 -6.85
N LEU A 160 9.14 6.95 -7.33
CA LEU A 160 9.79 6.62 -8.59
C LEU A 160 9.15 7.34 -9.79
N ARG A 161 7.82 7.30 -9.89
CA ARG A 161 7.10 7.84 -11.06
C ARG A 161 6.97 9.35 -11.05
N CYS A 162 6.95 9.95 -9.85
CA CYS A 162 6.91 11.39 -9.72
C CYS A 162 8.30 12.03 -9.71
N ASP A 163 9.36 11.22 -9.74
CA ASP A 163 10.76 11.64 -9.62
C ASP A 163 10.97 12.52 -8.38
N TRP A 164 10.60 11.96 -7.22
CA TRP A 164 10.64 12.68 -5.95
C TRP A 164 11.80 12.24 -5.08
N ASP A 165 12.43 13.22 -4.44
CA ASP A 165 13.25 13.04 -3.24
C ASP A 165 12.38 13.08 -1.97
N VAL A 166 12.96 12.63 -0.86
CA VAL A 166 12.32 12.78 0.45
C VAL A 166 12.34 14.25 0.88
N SER A 167 11.13 14.81 1.07
CA SER A 167 10.95 16.18 1.55
C SER A 167 11.18 16.32 3.05
N ILE A 168 11.65 17.48 3.50
CA ILE A 168 11.81 17.81 4.93
C ILE A 168 10.50 17.63 5.73
N PRO A 169 9.32 18.11 5.27
CA PRO A 169 8.07 17.90 6.00
C PRO A 169 7.73 16.42 6.21
N PHE A 170 8.08 15.56 5.25
CA PHE A 170 7.89 14.12 5.41
C PHE A 170 8.82 13.54 6.48
N VAL A 171 10.07 14.00 6.56
CA VAL A 171 11.00 13.57 7.62
C VAL A 171 10.52 14.03 8.99
N ARG A 172 10.10 15.30 9.12
CA ARG A 172 9.54 15.84 10.37
C ARG A 172 8.35 15.00 10.83
N HIS A 173 7.37 14.75 9.97
CA HIS A 173 6.24 13.91 10.30
C HIS A 173 6.65 12.52 10.84
N LEU A 174 7.66 11.88 10.24
CA LEU A 174 8.11 10.55 10.69
C LEU A 174 8.86 10.57 12.03
N TYR A 175 9.64 11.61 12.31
CA TYR A 175 10.53 11.68 13.48
C TYR A 175 9.96 12.46 14.67
N GLU A 176 9.04 13.38 14.42
CA GLU A 176 8.42 14.26 15.41
C GLU A 176 7.01 13.80 15.79
N GLU A 177 6.14 13.58 14.79
CA GLU A 177 4.72 13.32 15.03
C GLU A 177 4.40 11.83 15.21
N CYS A 178 5.19 10.94 14.60
CA CYS A 178 4.92 9.51 14.59
C CYS A 178 5.74 8.75 15.65
N SER A 179 5.10 7.78 16.31
CA SER A 179 5.82 6.80 17.11
C SER A 179 6.82 6.01 16.27
N ARG A 180 7.93 5.59 16.90
CA ARG A 180 9.00 4.85 16.23
C ARG A 180 8.51 3.52 15.67
N GLU A 181 7.65 2.82 16.40
CA GLU A 181 7.14 1.50 16.06
C GLU A 181 6.26 1.56 14.80
N GLN A 182 5.37 2.55 14.71
CA GLN A 182 4.47 2.73 13.57
C GLN A 182 5.26 3.15 12.32
N SER A 183 6.19 4.11 12.49
CA SER A 183 6.94 4.72 11.39
C SER A 183 8.21 3.97 10.99
N PHE A 184 8.61 2.93 11.71
CA PHE A 184 9.91 2.24 11.57
C PHE A 184 10.31 1.93 10.13
N ARG A 185 9.39 1.38 9.34
CA ARG A 185 9.67 0.97 7.95
C ARG A 185 9.86 2.17 7.04
N LEU A 186 9.03 3.20 7.20
CA LEU A 186 9.16 4.45 6.48
C LEU A 186 10.43 5.19 6.89
N ARG A 187 10.78 5.24 8.18
CA ARG A 187 12.08 5.78 8.64
C ARG A 187 13.26 5.07 7.96
N LYS A 188 13.26 3.73 7.92
CA LYS A 188 14.31 2.95 7.24
C LYS A 188 14.39 3.22 5.73
N TRP A 189 13.26 3.34 5.07
CA TRP A 189 13.21 3.65 3.64
C TRP A 189 13.65 5.10 3.39
N THR A 190 13.18 6.05 4.19
CA THR A 190 13.58 7.46 4.17
C THR A 190 15.08 7.61 4.32
N VAL A 191 15.70 6.93 5.29
CA VAL A 191 17.16 6.96 5.45
C VAL A 191 17.88 6.41 4.21
N ALA A 192 17.38 5.34 3.62
CA ALA A 192 17.95 4.81 2.38
C ALA A 192 17.83 5.82 1.22
N MET A 193 16.69 6.51 1.12
CA MET A 193 16.46 7.59 0.14
C MET A 193 17.45 8.72 0.34
N LEU A 194 17.58 9.23 1.57
CA LEU A 194 18.52 10.30 1.91
C LEU A 194 19.96 9.93 1.57
N ALA A 195 20.40 8.72 1.96
CA ALA A 195 21.74 8.23 1.66
C ALA A 195 21.99 8.14 0.15
N TRP A 196 21.00 7.66 -0.62
CA TRP A 196 21.10 7.59 -2.07
C TRP A 196 21.13 8.98 -2.73
N THR A 197 20.24 9.90 -2.32
CA THR A 197 20.17 11.28 -2.84
C THR A 197 21.47 12.03 -2.56
N LEU A 198 21.94 12.03 -1.31
CA LEU A 198 23.20 12.70 -0.91
C LEU A 198 24.42 12.12 -1.64
N SER A 199 24.48 10.79 -1.82
CA SER A 199 25.61 10.14 -2.49
C SER A 199 25.67 10.40 -4.00
N ASN A 200 24.56 10.84 -4.60
CA ASN A 200 24.50 11.22 -6.00
C ASN A 200 24.54 12.76 -6.20
N GLY A 201 24.89 13.52 -5.16
CA GLY A 201 24.95 14.98 -5.21
C GLY A 201 23.57 15.66 -5.30
N GLY A 202 22.51 14.94 -4.94
CA GLY A 202 21.16 15.45 -4.86
C GLY A 202 20.87 16.15 -3.54
N GLY A 203 19.93 17.10 -3.59
CA GLY A 203 19.49 17.92 -2.46
C GLY A 203 20.54 18.91 -1.93
N ASP A 204 20.14 19.74 -0.97
CA ASP A 204 21.02 20.73 -0.34
C ASP A 204 21.68 20.14 0.92
N PRO A 205 23.02 19.95 0.94
CA PRO A 205 23.72 19.39 2.10
C PRO A 205 23.51 20.21 3.38
N LEU A 206 23.34 21.54 3.29
CA LEU A 206 23.11 22.39 4.46
C LEU A 206 21.76 22.08 5.09
N SER A 207 20.71 22.04 4.29
CA SER A 207 19.35 21.66 4.72
C SER A 207 19.31 20.29 5.41
N TYR A 208 20.09 19.30 4.95
CA TYR A 208 20.15 17.98 5.60
C TYR A 208 20.98 17.96 6.89
N ASN A 209 22.06 18.75 6.96
CA ASN A 209 22.82 18.89 8.20
C ASN A 209 21.97 19.54 9.30
N GLU A 210 21.16 20.54 8.96
CA GLU A 210 20.17 21.12 9.86
C GLU A 210 19.16 20.06 10.31
N LEU A 211 18.67 19.23 9.40
CA LEU A 211 17.72 18.15 9.72
C LEU A 211 18.32 17.08 10.64
N PHE A 212 19.60 16.72 10.47
CA PHE A 212 20.29 15.79 11.38
C PHE A 212 20.53 16.41 12.76
N ALA A 213 20.75 17.73 12.83
CA ALA A 213 20.87 18.45 14.09
C ALA A 213 19.52 18.57 14.82
N GLU A 214 18.43 18.83 14.07
CA GLU A 214 17.06 18.90 14.58
C GLU A 214 16.57 17.53 15.09
N PHE A 215 16.89 16.45 14.36
CA PHE A 215 16.50 15.08 14.71
C PHE A 215 17.72 14.16 14.88
N PRO A 216 18.36 14.11 16.07
CA PRO A 216 19.53 13.26 16.31
C PRO A 216 19.27 11.77 16.05
N GLU A 217 18.03 11.28 16.26
CA GLU A 217 17.65 9.91 15.94
C GLU A 217 17.78 9.59 14.44
N LEU A 218 17.46 10.56 13.57
CA LEU A 218 17.65 10.43 12.12
C LEU A 218 19.13 10.25 11.79
N GLY A 219 20.01 11.04 12.40
CA GLY A 219 21.46 10.91 12.23
C GLY A 219 21.98 9.53 12.69
N GLY A 220 21.45 9.03 13.80
CA GLY A 220 21.75 7.68 14.29
C GLY A 220 21.28 6.57 13.34
N ASP A 221 20.05 6.67 12.81
CA ASP A 221 19.53 5.71 11.82
C ASP A 221 20.32 5.78 10.49
N TYR A 222 20.71 6.99 10.06
CA TYR A 222 21.55 7.22 8.88
C TYR A 222 22.93 6.56 9.03
N THR A 223 23.59 6.79 10.16
CA THR A 223 24.92 6.21 10.44
C THR A 223 24.86 4.69 10.40
N LYS A 224 23.89 4.08 11.09
CA LYS A 224 23.65 2.63 11.06
C LYS A 224 23.38 2.09 9.67
N HIS A 225 22.67 2.86 8.84
CA HIS A 225 22.44 2.48 7.44
C HIS A 225 23.75 2.48 6.65
N MET A 226 24.57 3.52 6.80
CA MET A 226 25.86 3.64 6.11
C MET A 226 26.84 2.54 6.52
N GLU A 227 26.95 2.24 7.81
CA GLU A 227 27.75 1.11 8.33
C GLU A 227 27.34 -0.21 7.68
N LYS A 228 26.02 -0.50 7.64
CA LYS A 228 25.50 -1.70 7.00
C LYS A 228 25.79 -1.75 5.50
N MET A 229 25.78 -0.60 4.82
CA MET A 229 26.13 -0.51 3.40
C MET A 229 27.61 -0.82 3.15
N VAL A 230 28.49 -0.31 4.02
CA VAL A 230 29.92 -0.64 4.02
C VAL A 230 30.15 -2.13 4.29
N ASP A 231 29.54 -2.68 5.34
CA ASP A 231 29.67 -4.10 5.71
C ASP A 231 29.21 -5.04 4.59
N SER A 232 28.16 -4.65 3.86
CA SER A 232 27.63 -5.42 2.74
C SER A 232 28.33 -5.15 1.41
N ARG A 233 29.37 -4.32 1.40
CA ARG A 233 30.10 -3.86 0.19
C ARG A 233 29.17 -3.32 -0.90
N ALA A 234 28.04 -2.77 -0.50
CA ALA A 234 27.05 -2.26 -1.42
C ALA A 234 27.38 -0.80 -1.77
N ASN A 235 27.47 -0.50 -3.06
CA ASN A 235 27.66 0.88 -3.50
C ASN A 235 26.32 1.63 -3.38
N ILE A 236 26.27 2.63 -2.50
CA ILE A 236 25.08 3.44 -2.25
C ILE A 236 24.65 4.26 -3.45
N CYS A 237 25.58 4.77 -4.28
CA CYS A 237 25.27 5.62 -5.43
C CYS A 237 24.39 4.89 -6.46
N VAL A 238 24.61 3.57 -6.62
CA VAL A 238 23.84 2.77 -7.58
C VAL A 238 22.57 2.18 -6.99
N LYS A 239 22.43 2.11 -5.67
CA LYS A 239 21.36 1.35 -5.00
C LYS A 239 20.12 2.21 -4.75
N ASN A 240 19.31 2.41 -5.80
CA ASN A 240 18.12 3.25 -5.70
C ASN A 240 17.02 2.58 -4.82
N PRO A 241 16.60 3.18 -3.69
CA PRO A 241 15.56 2.65 -2.79
C PRO A 241 14.13 2.70 -3.34
N GLN A 242 13.90 3.41 -4.43
CA GLN A 242 12.63 3.44 -5.16
C GLN A 242 12.47 2.20 -6.04
N LEU A 243 13.59 1.57 -6.46
CA LEU A 243 13.58 0.37 -7.30
C LEU A 243 13.44 -0.91 -6.46
N ARG A 244 12.45 -1.74 -6.82
CA ARG A 244 12.21 -3.05 -6.23
C ARG A 244 12.65 -4.18 -7.16
N LEU A 245 13.63 -4.97 -6.73
CA LEU A 245 14.12 -6.14 -7.46
C LEU A 245 13.30 -7.39 -7.10
N PRO A 246 12.65 -8.07 -8.09
CA PRO A 246 12.00 -9.36 -7.89
C PRO A 246 13.04 -10.42 -7.48
N ARG A 247 12.69 -11.33 -6.57
CA ARG A 247 13.66 -12.21 -5.88
C ARG A 247 14.53 -13.13 -6.77
N ASN A 248 14.23 -13.33 -8.06
CA ASN A 248 14.77 -14.47 -8.83
C ASN A 248 15.20 -14.19 -10.29
N ARG A 249 15.41 -12.94 -10.73
CA ARG A 249 15.80 -12.66 -12.14
C ARG A 249 17.24 -12.24 -12.39
N LEU A 250 18.01 -11.99 -11.34
CA LEU A 250 19.36 -11.41 -11.44
C LEU A 250 20.36 -12.27 -10.64
N LYS A 251 21.56 -12.48 -11.16
CA LYS A 251 22.67 -13.08 -10.41
C LYS A 251 23.09 -12.16 -9.25
N ASN A 252 23.81 -12.66 -8.25
CA ASN A 252 24.15 -11.88 -7.04
C ASN A 252 24.82 -10.53 -7.37
N ASP A 253 25.71 -10.50 -8.37
CA ASP A 253 26.45 -9.29 -8.77
C ASP A 253 25.59 -8.31 -9.59
N GLU A 254 24.48 -8.79 -10.17
CA GLU A 254 23.53 -7.98 -10.94
C GLU A 254 22.46 -7.30 -10.04
N ARG A 255 22.48 -7.55 -8.72
CA ARG A 255 21.46 -7.05 -7.77
C ARG A 255 21.87 -5.75 -7.05
N ASN A 256 22.91 -5.08 -7.53
CA ASN A 256 23.52 -3.96 -6.80
C ASN A 256 22.79 -2.63 -6.99
N PHE A 257 21.87 -2.52 -7.95
CA PHE A 257 21.26 -1.25 -8.33
C PHE A 257 19.91 -0.93 -7.65
N GLY A 258 19.37 -1.85 -6.85
CA GLY A 258 18.07 -1.67 -6.22
C GLY A 258 17.92 -2.51 -4.97
N PHE A 259 16.87 -2.22 -4.19
CA PHE A 259 16.57 -3.00 -2.99
C PHE A 259 15.72 -4.22 -3.35
N ARG A 260 15.83 -5.29 -2.56
CA ARG A 260 14.93 -6.43 -2.73
C ARG A 260 13.51 -5.94 -2.48
N GLN A 261 12.54 -6.51 -3.20
CA GLN A 261 11.12 -6.16 -2.99
C GLN A 261 10.72 -6.15 -1.51
N CYS A 262 11.28 -7.07 -0.73
CA CYS A 262 10.97 -7.17 0.69
C CYS A 262 11.90 -6.39 1.65
N SER A 263 12.85 -5.58 1.15
CA SER A 263 13.84 -4.88 1.99
C SER A 263 13.23 -3.95 3.03
N PHE A 264 12.02 -3.45 2.75
CA PHE A 264 11.23 -2.59 3.65
C PHE A 264 9.91 -3.25 4.08
N HIS A 265 9.76 -4.56 3.88
CA HIS A 265 8.59 -5.34 4.25
C HIS A 265 8.80 -6.10 5.56
N SER A 266 7.73 -6.70 6.09
CA SER A 266 7.86 -7.71 7.16
C SER A 266 8.26 -9.05 6.57
N HIS A 267 9.27 -9.69 7.16
CA HIS A 267 9.62 -11.07 6.87
C HIS A 267 9.05 -12.00 7.94
N ARG A 268 8.17 -12.90 7.48
CA ARG A 268 7.29 -13.78 8.25
C ARG A 268 7.97 -14.80 9.19
N SER A 269 9.27 -15.08 9.03
CA SER A 269 9.96 -16.08 9.86
C SER A 269 10.10 -15.67 11.33
N THR A 270 10.03 -14.37 11.63
CA THR A 270 10.14 -13.84 13.01
C THR A 270 8.79 -13.67 13.72
N VAL A 271 7.66 -13.90 13.03
CA VAL A 271 6.29 -13.64 13.53
C VAL A 271 5.30 -14.78 13.27
N GLY A 272 5.78 -15.99 12.96
CA GLY A 272 4.96 -17.21 12.92
C GLY A 272 3.98 -17.38 11.74
N GLU A 273 3.86 -16.41 10.82
CA GLU A 273 2.86 -16.46 9.75
C GLU A 273 3.44 -16.77 8.35
N GLY A 274 3.75 -18.02 8.02
CA GLY A 274 3.84 -18.56 6.64
C GLY A 274 4.89 -17.99 5.65
N ARG A 275 4.83 -18.39 4.36
CA ARG A 275 5.75 -17.94 3.28
C ARG A 275 5.39 -16.54 2.75
N CYS A 276 6.39 -15.78 2.30
CA CYS A 276 6.23 -14.46 1.66
C CYS A 276 5.22 -14.56 0.49
N PRO A 277 4.21 -13.65 0.37
CA PRO A 277 3.22 -13.70 -0.71
C PRO A 277 3.85 -13.71 -2.11
N TYR A 278 4.96 -12.98 -2.29
CA TYR A 278 5.74 -12.95 -3.53
C TYR A 278 6.54 -14.22 -3.81
N ALA A 279 6.68 -15.12 -2.84
CA ALA A 279 7.22 -16.45 -3.07
C ALA A 279 6.17 -17.39 -3.70
N VAL A 280 4.87 -17.08 -3.55
CA VAL A 280 3.76 -17.94 -4.00
C VAL A 280 3.28 -17.56 -5.41
N GLU A 281 3.20 -16.25 -5.73
CA GLU A 281 2.87 -15.77 -7.10
C GLU A 281 3.86 -16.26 -8.17
N GLN A 282 5.05 -16.72 -7.78
CA GLN A 282 6.06 -17.26 -8.69
C GLN A 282 5.88 -18.76 -9.00
N GLN A 283 5.09 -19.50 -8.21
CA GLN A 283 4.84 -20.93 -8.45
C GLN A 283 3.57 -21.17 -9.29
N SER A 284 2.59 -20.28 -9.27
CA SER A 284 1.33 -20.50 -10.02
C SER A 284 1.45 -20.30 -11.53
N VAL A 285 2.63 -19.93 -12.05
CA VAL A 285 2.92 -19.84 -13.49
C VAL A 285 3.63 -21.12 -14.00
N MET A 286 3.92 -22.08 -13.13
CA MET A 286 4.46 -23.39 -13.55
C MET A 286 3.55 -24.53 -13.08
N SER A 287 2.53 -24.83 -13.89
CA SER A 287 2.26 -26.17 -14.44
C SER A 287 0.86 -26.22 -15.10
N PRO A 288 0.72 -27.02 -16.16
CA PRO A 288 -0.08 -28.22 -15.95
C PRO A 288 0.79 -29.45 -16.20
N VAL A 289 1.01 -30.23 -15.14
CA VAL A 289 1.42 -31.62 -15.26
C VAL A 289 0.18 -32.35 -15.80
N THR A 290 0.24 -32.71 -17.07
CA THR A 290 -0.71 -33.60 -17.73
C THR A 290 -0.77 -34.94 -17.00
N GLU A 291 -1.95 -35.26 -16.47
CA GLU A 291 -2.41 -36.64 -16.38
C GLU A 291 -2.43 -37.26 -17.78
N LYS A 292 -1.83 -38.44 -17.93
CA LYS A 292 -2.42 -39.55 -18.70
C LYS A 292 -1.68 -40.85 -18.43
N GLY A 293 -2.45 -41.88 -18.11
CA GLY A 293 -2.01 -43.25 -17.94
C GLY A 293 -1.72 -43.96 -19.27
N PHE A 294 -0.98 -45.06 -19.11
CA PHE A 294 -0.76 -46.23 -19.96
C PHE A 294 -1.61 -46.38 -21.24
N GLU A 295 -0.96 -46.62 -22.40
CA GLU A 295 -0.83 -47.99 -22.98
C GLU A 295 0.11 -48.05 -24.22
N VAL A 296 0.82 -49.19 -24.23
CA VAL A 296 1.73 -49.89 -25.16
C VAL A 296 1.49 -49.75 -26.69
N MET A 297 2.56 -49.54 -27.48
CA MET A 297 3.10 -50.42 -28.56
C MET A 297 4.01 -49.68 -29.56
N SER A 298 5.25 -50.16 -29.69
CA SER A 298 6.20 -50.01 -30.82
C SER A 298 5.66 -50.76 -32.07
N PRO A 299 6.12 -50.53 -33.34
CA PRO A 299 7.53 -50.32 -33.71
C PRO A 299 7.89 -49.40 -34.92
N GLN A 300 9.18 -49.03 -34.94
CA GLN A 300 10.10 -48.75 -36.07
C GLN A 300 9.68 -47.89 -37.27
N THR A 301 10.43 -46.83 -37.56
CA THR A 301 11.45 -46.75 -38.65
C THR A 301 12.04 -45.34 -38.74
N SER A 302 13.31 -45.25 -39.15
CA SER A 302 14.17 -44.06 -39.21
C SER A 302 14.06 -43.33 -40.58
N PRO A 303 15.00 -42.44 -40.98
CA PRO A 303 14.84 -40.98 -40.92
C PRO A 303 14.97 -40.29 -42.30
N VAL A 304 14.38 -39.11 -42.51
CA VAL A 304 14.80 -38.21 -43.62
C VAL A 304 14.70 -36.75 -43.21
N GLU A 305 15.73 -36.02 -43.61
CA GLU A 305 16.06 -34.63 -43.30
C GLU A 305 15.19 -33.58 -44.02
N ALA A 306 15.30 -32.37 -43.46
CA ALA A 306 15.60 -31.11 -44.15
C ALA A 306 14.46 -30.11 -44.46
N LYS A 307 14.78 -28.87 -44.02
CA LYS A 307 14.43 -27.53 -44.54
C LYS A 307 13.11 -26.90 -44.12
N GLY A 308 13.25 -25.65 -43.68
CA GLY A 308 12.41 -24.58 -44.22
C GLY A 308 11.73 -23.65 -43.22
N SER A 309 12.45 -22.59 -42.84
CA SER A 309 11.95 -21.20 -42.74
C SER A 309 10.61 -20.89 -42.06
N SER A 310 10.77 -20.22 -40.91
CA SER A 310 9.92 -19.15 -40.35
C SER A 310 9.11 -18.32 -41.37
N SER A 311 7.80 -18.18 -41.14
CA SER A 311 7.14 -16.87 -41.12
C SER A 311 5.85 -16.90 -40.27
N ARG A 312 5.75 -15.96 -39.31
CA ARG A 312 4.62 -15.78 -38.39
C ARG A 312 3.54 -14.93 -39.06
N HIS A 313 2.35 -15.47 -39.27
CA HIS A 313 1.14 -14.68 -39.48
C HIS A 313 0.61 -14.15 -38.15
N ARG A 314 0.32 -12.84 -38.12
CA ARG A 314 -0.23 -12.08 -37.01
C ARG A 314 -1.71 -11.82 -37.28
N PRO A 315 -2.67 -12.27 -36.44
CA PRO A 315 -4.03 -11.79 -36.50
C PRO A 315 -4.19 -10.55 -35.62
N SER A 316 -4.64 -9.47 -36.24
CA SER A 316 -5.13 -8.25 -35.61
C SER A 316 -6.46 -8.51 -34.92
N HIS A 317 -6.53 -8.29 -33.60
CA HIS A 317 -7.81 -8.19 -32.90
C HIS A 317 -8.16 -6.74 -32.55
N SER A 318 -9.44 -6.49 -32.82
CA SER A 318 -10.21 -5.27 -32.83
C SER A 318 -10.22 -4.47 -31.53
N ARG A 319 -10.18 -3.16 -31.76
CA ARG A 319 -10.36 -2.02 -30.86
C ARG A 319 -11.75 -2.02 -30.20
N LEU A 320 -11.82 -2.24 -28.89
CA LEU A 320 -13.00 -1.93 -28.06
C LEU A 320 -12.77 -0.60 -27.33
N LYS A 321 -13.63 0.37 -27.66
CA LYS A 321 -13.63 1.73 -27.12
C LYS A 321 -14.07 1.71 -25.65
N SER A 322 -13.19 2.11 -24.73
CA SER A 322 -13.57 2.43 -23.35
C SER A 322 -14.03 3.88 -23.26
N ARG A 323 -15.27 4.08 -22.82
CA ARG A 323 -15.94 5.37 -22.62
C ARG A 323 -15.78 5.78 -21.15
N GLY A 324 -15.30 7.01 -20.92
CA GLY A 324 -15.64 7.86 -19.78
C GLY A 324 -14.99 7.55 -18.42
N SER A 325 -13.76 8.02 -18.21
CA SER A 325 -13.18 8.16 -16.86
C SER A 325 -13.66 9.46 -16.23
N ALA A 326 -14.54 9.38 -15.22
CA ALA A 326 -14.85 10.51 -14.36
C ALA A 326 -13.61 10.86 -13.54
N ILE A 327 -13.12 12.08 -13.70
CA ILE A 327 -11.92 12.60 -13.04
C ILE A 327 -12.30 12.93 -11.59
N TRP A 328 -11.72 12.20 -10.63
CA TRP A 328 -11.83 12.51 -9.21
C TRP A 328 -11.24 13.90 -8.94
N THR A 329 -12.07 14.81 -8.42
CA THR A 329 -11.63 16.10 -7.86
C THR A 329 -12.07 16.14 -6.41
N VAL A 330 -11.12 16.20 -5.49
CA VAL A 330 -11.37 16.41 -4.06
C VAL A 330 -11.51 17.92 -3.81
N PRO A 331 -12.51 18.37 -3.02
CA PRO A 331 -12.59 19.77 -2.58
C PRO A 331 -11.45 20.11 -1.63
N GLU A 332 -10.82 21.25 -1.86
CA GLU A 332 -9.75 21.84 -1.05
C GLU A 332 -10.32 22.19 0.35
N SER A 333 -9.82 21.54 1.41
CA SER A 333 -10.00 22.00 2.78
C SER A 333 -8.96 23.08 3.01
N ALA A 334 -9.41 24.32 3.03
CA ALA A 334 -8.60 25.44 3.50
C ALA A 334 -8.52 25.32 5.02
N ASP A 335 -7.35 24.93 5.53
CA ASP A 335 -6.78 25.39 6.78
C ASP A 335 -5.32 24.90 6.85
N GLU A 336 -4.48 25.66 7.53
CA GLU A 336 -3.01 25.57 7.67
C GLU A 336 -2.21 26.46 6.71
N THR A 337 -2.19 27.74 7.05
CA THR A 337 -1.04 28.67 6.86
C THR A 337 0.03 28.45 7.91
#